data_AF-A0A838VVK4-F1
#
_entry.id   AF-A0A838VVK4-F1
#
_cell.length_a   1.000
_cell.length_b   1.000
_cell.length_c   1.000
_cell.angle_alpha   90.00
_cell.angle_beta   90.00
_cell.angle_gamma   90.00
#
_symmetry.space_group_name_H-M   'P 1'
#
loop_
_entity.id
_entity.type
_entity.pdbx_description
1 polymer ?
#
loop_
_entity_poly.entity_id
_entity_poly.type
_entity_poly.pdbx_seq_one_letter_code
_entity_poly.pdbx_strand_id
1 'polypeptide(L)' 'MPITDAIKKQIAQKRRLFFKICFKCGAKNPVGSDRCRKCHGNQMRLKNRTLGAKK' A
#
# COMPACT_ATOMS: atom_id res chain seq x y z
N MET A 1 -8.41 -3.61 15.39
CA MET A 1 -7.89 -2.39 16.05
C MET A 1 -8.97 -1.33 15.99
N PRO A 2 -9.78 -1.15 17.05
CA PRO A 2 -10.78 -0.08 17.08
C PRO A 2 -10.07 1.22 17.47
N ILE A 3 -9.41 1.85 16.49
CA ILE A 3 -9.02 3.25 16.64
C ILE A 3 -10.32 4.03 16.50
N THR A 4 -10.86 4.60 17.57
CA THR A 4 -12.10 5.39 17.52
C THR A 4 -11.89 6.68 16.76
N ASP A 5 -10.78 7.38 17.04
CA ASP A 5 -10.38 8.66 16.45
C ASP A 5 -10.28 8.62 14.92
N ALA A 6 -11.04 9.47 14.23
CA ALA A 6 -11.07 9.56 12.77
C ALA A 6 -9.70 9.92 12.16
N ILE A 7 -8.96 10.84 12.78
CA ILE A 7 -7.64 11.28 12.29
C ILE A 7 -6.64 10.13 12.34
N LYS A 8 -6.55 9.42 13.46
CA LYS A 8 -5.64 8.28 13.64
C LYS A 8 -6.01 7.13 12.69
N LYS A 9 -7.30 6.90 12.44
CA LYS A 9 -7.78 5.96 11.41
C LYS A 9 -7.26 6.32 10.03
N GLN A 10 -7.37 7.58 9.60
CA GLN A 10 -6.88 8.02 8.28
C GLN A 10 -5.36 7.85 8.14
N ILE A 11 -4.59 8.19 9.19
CA ILE A 11 -3.13 8.01 9.20
C ILE A 11 -2.77 6.52 9.06
N ALA A 12 -3.45 5.66 9.82
CA ALA A 12 -3.26 4.22 9.75
C ALA A 12 -3.63 3.66 8.36
N GLN A 13 -4.74 4.11 7.78
CA GLN A 13 -5.16 3.74 6.43
C GLN A 13 -4.13 4.15 5.37
N LYS A 14 -3.63 5.39 5.44
CA LYS A 14 -2.57 5.89 4.54
C LYS A 14 -1.36 4.97 4.57
N ARG A 15 -0.84 4.67 5.77
CA ARG A 15 0.35 3.78 5.93
C ARG A 15 0.11 2.34 5.47
N ARG A 16 -1.12 1.83 5.56
CA ARG A 16 -1.44 0.42 5.28
C ARG A 16 -1.89 0.13 3.85
N LEU A 17 -2.43 1.12 3.14
CA LEU A 17 -3.07 0.91 1.84
C LEU A 17 -2.42 1.69 0.70
N PHE A 18 -1.67 2.76 0.99
CA PHE A 18 -1.12 3.64 -0.04
C PHE A 18 0.34 3.30 -0.33
N PHE A 19 0.55 2.14 -0.97
CA PHE A 19 1.86 1.75 -1.52
C PHE A 19 1.68 0.89 -2.78
N LYS A 20 2.74 0.79 -3.57
CA LYS A 20 2.88 -0.15 -4.69
C LYS A 20 3.55 -1.42 -4.21
N ILE A 21 3.20 -2.56 -4.79
CA ILE A 21 3.83 -3.86 -4.57
C ILE A 21 4.43 -4.33 -5.88
N CYS A 22 5.71 -4.70 -5.88
CA CYS A 22 6.33 -5.29 -7.07
C CYS A 22 5.78 -6.69 -7.37
N PHE A 23 5.48 -6.97 -8.63
CA PHE A 23 5.03 -8.31 -9.06
C PHE A 23 6.13 -9.37 -8.94
N LYS A 24 7.40 -8.99 -9.17
CA LYS A 24 8.53 -9.92 -9.15
C LYS A 24 8.99 -10.26 -7.74
N CYS A 25 9.26 -9.26 -6.91
CA CYS A 25 9.90 -9.46 -5.61
C CYS A 25 9.02 -9.13 -4.40
N GLY A 26 7.76 -8.73 -4.60
CA GLY A 26 6.81 -8.42 -3.51
C GLY A 26 7.16 -7.20 -2.65
N ALA A 27 8.20 -6.44 -2.98
CA ALA A 27 8.61 -5.29 -2.20
C ALA A 27 7.53 -4.19 -2.19
N LYS A 28 7.29 -3.59 -1.02
CA LYS A 28 6.46 -2.40 -0.88
C LYS A 28 7.27 -1.17 -1.26
N ASN A 29 6.81 -0.45 -2.28
CA ASN A 29 7.43 0.78 -2.79
C ASN A 29 6.45 1.96 -2.62
N PRO A 30 6.95 3.20 -2.51
CA PRO A 30 6.09 4.38 -2.45
C PRO A 30 5.24 4.54 -3.71
N VAL A 31 4.08 5.17 -3.60
CA VAL A 31 3.12 5.30 -4.73
C VAL A 31 3.73 6.10 -5.89
N GLY A 32 4.61 7.06 -5.62
CA GLY A 32 5.32 7.83 -6.64
C GLY A 32 6.56 7.15 -7.23
N SER A 33 6.87 5.89 -6.86
CA SER A 33 8.02 5.20 -7.45
C SER A 33 7.73 4.71 -8.86
N ASP A 34 8.67 4.96 -9.76
CA ASP A 34 8.70 4.41 -11.13
C ASP A 34 9.34 3.02 -11.17
N ARG A 35 10.28 2.75 -10.25
CA ARG A 35 11.03 1.49 -10.18
C ARG A 35 10.98 0.87 -8.79
N CYS A 36 11.05 -0.46 -8.75
CA CYS A 36 11.11 -1.20 -7.49
C CYS A 36 12.48 -1.05 -6.82
N ARG A 37 12.50 -0.70 -5.52
CA ARG A 37 13.74 -0.46 -4.75
C ARG A 37 14.65 -1.67 -4.53
N LYS A 38 14.16 -2.90 -4.79
CA LYS A 38 14.91 -4.16 -4.60
C LYS A 38 15.40 -4.76 -5.91
N CYS A 39 14.47 -5.07 -6.82
CA CYS A 39 14.78 -5.73 -8.09
C CYS A 39 14.90 -4.77 -9.29
N HIS A 40 14.71 -3.47 -9.08
CA HIS A 40 14.75 -2.43 -10.12
C HIS A 40 13.76 -2.60 -11.29
N GLY A 41 12.83 -3.56 -11.19
CA GLY A 41 11.78 -3.75 -12.19
C GLY A 41 10.69 -2.66 -12.15
N ASN A 42 10.05 -2.45 -13.29
CA ASN A 42 9.03 -1.40 -13.47
C ASN A 42 7.60 -1.92 -13.22
N GLN A 43 7.43 -3.24 -13.21
CA GLN A 43 6.12 -3.88 -13.02
C GLN A 43 5.74 -3.91 -11.53
N MET A 44 4.85 -3.01 -11.15
CA MET A 44 4.32 -2.89 -9.80
C MET A 44 2.81 -2.62 -9.83
N ARG A 45 2.09 -3.19 -8.87
CA ARG A 45 0.65 -2.95 -8.68
C ARG A 45 0.38 -2.06 -7.49
N LEU A 46 -0.71 -1.31 -7.52
CA LEU A 46 -1.22 -0.63 -6.34
C LEU A 46 -1.83 -1.65 -5.36
N LYS A 47 -1.65 -1.43 -4.06
CA LYS A 47 -2.39 -2.17 -3.04
C LYS A 47 -3.88 -1.79 -3.13
N ASN A 48 -4.76 -2.79 -3.00
CA ASN A 48 -6.20 -2.55 -2.97
C ASN A 48 -6.55 -1.65 -1.77
N ARG A 49 -7.28 -0.58 -2.06
CA ARG A 49 -7.66 0.47 -1.11
C ARG A 49 -9.07 0.27 -0.54
N THR A 50 -9.84 -0.69 -1.05
CA THR A 50 -11.17 -0.95 -0.53
C THR A 50 -11.09 -1.53 0.88
N LEU A 51 -11.66 -0.79 1.84
CA LEU A 51 -11.85 -1.21 3.22
C LEU A 51 -13.19 -1.92 3.33
N GLY A 52 -13.31 -3.08 2.69
CA GLY A 52 -14.51 -3.91 2.82
C GLY A 52 -14.36 -4.94 3.92
N ALA A 53 -15.47 -5.30 4.58
CA ALA A 53 -15.64 -6.68 5.02
C ALA A 53 -15.37 -7.55 3.79
N LYS A 54 -14.50 -8.55 3.90
CA LYS A 54 -14.39 -9.53 2.82
C LYS A 54 -15.82 -10.01 2.55
N LYS A 55 -16.29 -9.85 1.31
CA LYS A 55 -17.50 -10.58 0.88
C LYS A 55 -17.26 -12.07 1.11
#